data_AF-A0A3N9MW30-F1
#
_entry.id   AF-A0A3N9MW30-F1
#
_cell.length_a   1.000
_cell.length_b   1.000
_cell.length_c   1.000
_cell.angle_alpha   90.00
_cell.angle_beta   90.00
_cell.angle_gamma   90.00
#
_symmetry.space_group_name_H-M   'P 1'
#
loop_
_entity.id
_entity.type
_entity.pdbx_description
1 polymer ?
#
loop_
_entity_poly.entity_id
_entity_poly.type
_entity_poly.pdbx_seq_one_letter_code
_entity_poly.pdbx_strand_id
1 'polypeptide(L)'
;MNFKSVIFVVMIVTGVLLLACGSDKQAQSQTDSNARLELANAYQNNGLYQAAVDEYLVYLAEYPVEPERRANTYYTIANIYFDRLNDYEKALEYYFKIKYLYPESNLQGETGKKIVNCLERLHRSMDAARVMEKEASLDQEAVAESRPGQVLADLGDRKITQGDLDFQVTKQPPYMQDQFKNKETKKQLLQQLIAEELLYESAKRKGLDKDKDVIEASFQAQRALMVQKLLQDELQDKINIQPEDVELFYMAHKDMYVEKDSKGNVKRQKPFEEVAQRVAQDLAMDRQQQESQKIIERLMQTKKVKIYENRIR
;
A
#
# COMPACT_ATOMS: atom_id res chain seq x y z
N MET A 1 9.92 44.87 68.72
CA MET A 1 9.47 44.33 67.41
C MET A 1 9.63 42.82 67.46
N ASN A 2 8.53 42.06 67.37
CA ASN A 2 8.54 40.62 67.64
C ASN A 2 9.33 39.85 66.57
N PHE A 3 10.24 38.97 66.99
CA PHE A 3 11.12 38.18 66.13
C PHE A 3 10.36 37.37 65.06
N LYS A 4 9.13 36.93 65.38
CA LYS A 4 8.22 36.24 64.46
C LYS A 4 7.72 37.12 63.31
N SER A 5 7.55 38.43 63.54
CA SER A 5 7.10 39.39 62.52
C SER A 5 8.21 39.71 61.52
N VAL A 6 9.48 39.69 61.94
CA VAL A 6 10.63 39.93 61.06
C VAL A 6 10.86 38.74 60.11
N ILE A 7 10.74 37.50 60.62
CA ILE A 7 10.88 36.28 59.79
C ILE A 7 9.77 36.20 58.72
N PHE A 8 8.54 36.57 59.07
CA PHE A 8 7.41 36.55 58.13
C PHE A 8 7.57 37.59 57.01
N VAL A 9 8.05 38.79 57.32
CA VAL A 9 8.32 39.83 56.32
C VAL A 9 9.50 39.46 55.41
N VAL A 10 10.56 38.83 55.94
CA VAL A 10 11.70 38.36 55.13
C VAL A 10 11.30 37.23 54.19
N MET A 11 10.42 36.29 54.59
CA MET A 11 9.88 35.25 53.70
C MET A 11 8.99 35.81 52.59
N ILE A 12 8.18 36.84 52.87
CA ILE A 12 7.35 37.49 51.85
C ILE A 12 8.22 38.26 50.85
N VAL A 13 9.22 39.01 51.32
CA VAL A 13 10.12 39.79 50.45
C VAL A 13 10.99 38.87 49.56
N THR A 14 11.48 37.74 50.10
CA THR A 14 12.22 36.75 49.29
C THR A 14 11.31 36.00 48.30
N GLY A 15 10.07 35.70 48.66
CA GLY A 15 9.07 35.13 47.74
C GLY A 15 8.72 36.08 46.58
N VAL A 16 8.59 37.38 46.85
CA VAL A 16 8.27 38.41 45.83
C VAL A 16 9.47 38.68 44.90
N LEU A 17 10.71 38.67 45.41
CA LEU A 17 11.93 38.81 44.59
C LEU A 17 12.20 37.60 43.70
N LEU A 18 11.88 36.38 44.16
CA LEU A 18 11.97 35.16 43.35
C LEU A 18 10.92 35.11 42.24
N LEU A 19 9.70 35.63 42.50
CA LEU A 19 8.64 35.74 41.50
C LEU A 19 8.97 36.78 40.41
N ALA A 20 9.53 37.94 40.78
CA ALA A 20 9.88 39.00 39.84
C ALA A 20 11.00 38.59 38.85
N CYS A 21 12.05 37.90 39.33
CA CYS A 21 13.11 37.38 38.46
C CYS A 21 12.68 36.19 37.59
N GLY A 22 11.65 35.44 37.99
CA GLY A 22 11.09 34.33 37.21
C GLY A 22 10.29 34.82 36.00
N SER A 23 9.50 35.89 36.16
CA SER A 23 8.69 36.48 35.09
C SER A 23 9.53 37.07 33.95
N ASP A 24 10.64 37.76 34.25
CA ASP A 24 11.48 38.37 33.20
C ASP A 24 12.23 37.32 32.36
N LYS A 25 12.72 36.24 32.97
CA LYS A 25 13.39 35.14 32.24
C LYS A 25 12.42 34.35 31.38
N GLN A 26 11.20 34.14 31.85
CA GLN A 26 10.17 33.43 31.11
C GLN A 26 9.66 34.26 29.92
N ALA A 27 9.50 35.58 30.09
CA ALA A 27 9.15 36.50 29.01
C ALA A 27 10.24 36.61 27.93
N GLN A 28 11.51 36.67 28.34
CA GLN A 28 12.64 36.66 27.41
C GLN A 28 12.73 35.34 26.62
N SER A 29 12.65 34.19 27.32
CA SER A 29 12.68 32.87 26.68
C SER A 29 11.53 32.67 25.68
N GLN A 30 10.35 33.20 25.99
CA GLN A 30 9.20 33.15 25.07
C GLN A 30 9.40 34.02 23.83
N THR A 31 10.05 35.18 23.99
CA THR A 31 10.37 36.10 22.89
C THR A 31 11.40 35.48 21.94
N ASP A 32 12.44 34.87 22.50
CA ASP A 32 13.49 34.18 21.73
C ASP A 32 12.94 32.94 21.00
N SER A 33 12.04 32.20 21.67
CA SER A 33 11.29 31.07 21.10
C SER A 33 10.48 31.48 19.86
N ASN A 34 9.77 32.61 19.93
CA ASN A 34 8.97 33.12 18.81
C ASN A 34 9.86 33.59 17.64
N ALA A 35 10.96 34.26 17.91
CA ALA A 35 11.89 34.73 16.89
C ALA A 35 12.51 33.55 16.10
N ARG A 36 12.86 32.45 16.78
CA ARG A 36 13.37 31.23 16.13
C ARG A 36 12.32 30.60 15.20
N LEU A 37 11.06 30.55 15.65
CA LEU A 37 9.96 30.02 14.85
C LEU A 37 9.70 30.90 13.61
N GLU A 38 9.74 32.22 13.75
CA GLU A 38 9.62 33.15 12.62
C GLU A 38 10.74 32.98 11.60
N LEU A 39 11.98 32.74 12.05
CA LEU A 39 13.10 32.46 11.16
C LEU A 39 12.91 31.14 10.38
N ALA A 40 12.45 30.08 11.04
CA ALA A 40 12.13 28.81 10.37
C ALA A 40 11.04 29.00 9.30
N ASN A 41 9.97 29.73 9.63
CA ASN A 41 8.91 30.07 8.68
C ASN A 41 9.44 30.91 7.49
N ALA A 42 10.33 31.86 7.75
CA ALA A 42 10.95 32.67 6.71
C ALA A 42 11.79 31.81 5.76
N TYR A 43 12.59 30.87 6.28
CA TYR A 43 13.31 29.91 5.44
C TYR A 43 12.37 29.07 4.59
N GLN A 44 11.28 28.55 5.17
CA GLN A 44 10.30 27.76 4.42
C GLN A 44 9.66 28.56 3.29
N ASN A 45 9.20 29.79 3.57
CA ASN A 45 8.53 30.66 2.59
C ASN A 45 9.46 31.08 1.45
N ASN A 46 10.76 31.14 1.69
CA ASN A 46 11.77 31.47 0.69
C ASN A 46 12.41 30.24 0.02
N GLY A 47 11.87 29.04 0.25
CA GLY A 47 12.33 27.82 -0.42
C GLY A 47 13.59 27.18 0.17
N LEU A 48 14.09 27.68 1.29
CA LEU A 48 15.25 27.13 2.00
C LEU A 48 14.81 25.99 2.93
N TYR A 49 14.28 24.92 2.35
CA TYR A 49 13.56 23.87 3.08
C TYR A 49 14.40 23.12 4.11
N GLN A 50 15.66 22.78 3.79
CA GLN A 50 16.53 22.09 4.74
C GLN A 50 16.88 23.00 5.93
N ALA A 51 17.22 24.27 5.67
CA ALA A 51 17.49 25.25 6.71
C ALA A 51 16.25 25.51 7.59
N ALA A 52 15.05 25.51 7.00
CA ALA A 52 13.80 25.62 7.75
C ALA A 52 13.62 24.45 8.72
N VAL A 53 13.85 23.21 8.26
CA VAL A 53 13.78 22.02 9.12
C VAL A 53 14.79 22.09 10.25
N ASP A 54 16.05 22.42 9.95
CA ASP A 54 17.10 22.53 10.96
C ASP A 54 16.71 23.55 12.04
N GLU A 55 16.14 24.68 11.63
CA GLU A 55 15.69 25.74 12.54
C GLU A 55 14.49 25.33 13.41
N TYR A 56 13.50 24.63 12.84
CA TYR A 56 12.40 24.06 13.62
C TYR A 56 12.91 23.04 14.65
N LEU A 57 13.92 22.24 14.32
CA LEU A 57 14.49 21.26 15.25
C LEU A 57 15.22 21.95 16.41
N VAL A 58 15.96 23.03 16.14
CA VAL A 58 16.56 23.86 17.19
C VAL A 58 15.48 24.46 18.09
N TYR A 59 14.43 25.03 17.50
CA TYR A 59 13.26 25.54 18.24
C TYR A 59 12.66 24.49 19.18
N LEU A 60 12.50 23.25 18.71
CA LEU A 60 11.96 22.16 19.53
C LEU A 60 12.93 21.68 20.62
N ALA A 61 14.25 21.76 20.38
CA ALA A 61 15.26 21.27 21.31
C ALA A 61 15.55 22.27 22.45
N GLU A 62 15.60 23.56 22.14
CA GLU A 62 16.09 24.58 23.07
C GLU A 62 14.98 25.21 23.93
N TYR A 63 13.72 25.13 23.49
CA TYR A 63 12.61 25.82 24.15
C TYR A 63 11.53 24.85 24.66
N PRO A 64 10.89 25.16 25.80
CA PRO A 64 9.73 24.42 26.29
C PRO A 64 8.52 24.72 25.38
N VAL A 65 8.25 23.81 24.46
CA VAL A 65 7.09 23.86 23.55
C VAL A 65 6.00 22.92 24.04
N GLU A 66 4.79 23.47 24.21
CA GLU A 66 3.57 22.73 24.55
C GLU A 66 3.34 21.53 23.63
N PRO A 67 2.82 20.39 24.14
CA PRO A 67 2.71 19.14 23.38
C PRO A 67 2.02 19.29 22.01
N GLU A 68 0.90 20.02 21.97
CA GLU A 68 0.14 20.22 20.73
C GLU A 68 0.91 21.08 19.72
N ARG A 69 1.58 22.13 20.17
CA ARG A 69 2.42 22.96 19.29
C ARG A 69 3.64 22.18 18.78
N ARG A 70 4.19 21.28 19.59
CA ARG A 70 5.28 20.39 19.22
C ARG A 70 4.85 19.37 18.16
N ALA A 71 3.66 18.78 18.29
CA ALA A 71 3.06 17.92 17.28
C ALA A 71 2.87 18.67 15.94
N ASN A 72 2.30 19.87 15.97
CA ASN A 72 2.13 20.73 14.78
C ASN A 72 3.48 21.10 14.11
N THR A 73 4.52 21.34 14.91
CA THR A 73 5.87 21.61 14.37
C THR A 73 6.47 20.38 13.70
N TYR A 74 6.35 19.19 14.32
CA TYR A 74 6.77 17.95 13.66
C TYR A 74 5.96 17.66 12.39
N TYR A 75 4.67 17.99 12.36
CA TYR A 75 3.84 17.85 11.17
C TYR A 75 4.33 18.75 10.04
N THR A 76 4.73 19.97 10.37
CA THR A 76 5.31 20.93 9.43
C THR A 76 6.63 20.39 8.86
N ILE A 77 7.54 19.89 9.71
CA ILE A 77 8.79 19.25 9.28
C ILE A 77 8.51 18.05 8.35
N ALA A 78 7.57 17.18 8.72
CA ALA A 78 7.19 16.01 7.94
C ALA A 78 6.65 16.40 6.55
N ASN A 79 5.80 17.41 6.48
CA ASN A 79 5.28 17.94 5.20
C ASN A 79 6.38 18.57 4.34
N ILE A 80 7.37 19.26 4.93
CA ILE A 80 8.51 19.78 4.16
C ILE A 80 9.28 18.61 3.51
N TYR A 81 9.56 17.55 4.27
CA TYR A 81 10.21 16.36 3.70
C TYR A 81 9.35 15.69 2.63
N PHE A 82 8.05 15.54 2.87
CA PHE A 82 7.13 14.88 1.95
C PHE A 82 6.90 15.67 0.65
N ASP A 83 6.50 16.93 0.75
CA ASP A 83 6.02 17.74 -0.38
C ASP A 83 7.16 18.45 -1.13
N ARG A 84 8.22 18.86 -0.42
CA ARG A 84 9.27 19.73 -0.98
C ARG A 84 10.57 19.02 -1.26
N LEU A 85 11.00 18.15 -0.35
CA LEU A 85 12.26 17.41 -0.50
C LEU A 85 12.07 16.03 -1.14
N ASN A 86 10.83 15.51 -1.19
CA ASN A 86 10.50 14.15 -1.62
C ASN A 86 11.29 13.06 -0.88
N ASP A 87 11.70 13.33 0.37
CA ASP A 87 12.34 12.36 1.24
C ASP A 87 11.27 11.70 2.11
N TYR A 88 10.65 10.66 1.55
CA TYR A 88 9.52 9.98 2.18
C TYR A 88 9.94 9.16 3.41
N GLU A 89 11.21 8.76 3.52
CA GLU A 89 11.72 8.08 4.71
C GLU A 89 11.83 9.06 5.89
N LYS A 90 12.37 10.26 5.66
CA LYS A 90 12.40 11.31 6.67
C LYS A 90 11.00 11.80 7.02
N ALA A 91 10.13 11.99 6.03
CA ALA A 91 8.74 12.35 6.30
C ALA A 91 8.06 11.32 7.21
N LEU A 92 8.22 10.03 6.91
CA LEU A 92 7.69 8.93 7.71
C LEU A 92 8.23 8.92 9.15
N GLU A 93 9.53 9.20 9.35
CA GLU A 93 10.14 9.35 10.69
C GLU A 93 9.38 10.38 11.53
N TYR A 94 9.12 11.57 10.97
CA TYR A 94 8.47 12.66 11.69
C TYR A 94 6.96 12.44 11.87
N TYR A 95 6.26 11.86 10.90
CA TYR A 95 4.86 11.46 11.12
C TYR A 95 4.74 10.40 12.23
N PHE A 96 5.68 9.46 12.35
CA PHE A 96 5.68 8.52 13.47
C PHE A 96 5.94 9.18 14.83
N LYS A 97 6.78 10.21 14.90
CA LYS A 97 6.94 11.00 16.15
C LYS A 97 5.60 11.57 16.60
N ILE A 98 4.78 12.08 15.68
CA ILE A 98 3.43 12.56 15.99
C ILE A 98 2.55 11.42 16.48
N LYS A 99 2.49 10.33 15.70
CA LYS A 99 1.64 9.17 15.98
C LYS A 99 1.86 8.59 17.38
N TYR A 100 3.11 8.47 17.81
CA TYR A 100 3.46 7.74 19.02
C TYR A 100 3.81 8.61 20.22
N LEU A 101 4.31 9.83 20.01
CA LEU A 101 4.67 10.72 21.12
C LEU A 101 3.54 11.70 21.49
N TYR A 102 2.59 11.93 20.58
CA TYR A 102 1.48 12.88 20.79
C TYR A 102 0.12 12.26 20.45
N PRO A 103 -0.27 11.15 21.11
CA PRO A 103 -1.53 10.43 20.82
C PRO A 103 -2.79 11.28 21.01
N GLU A 104 -2.75 12.30 21.88
CA GLU A 104 -3.88 13.21 22.15
C GLU A 104 -3.99 14.37 21.14
N SER A 105 -3.08 14.47 20.17
CA SER A 105 -3.11 15.56 19.19
C SER A 105 -4.29 15.42 18.24
N ASN A 106 -4.87 16.55 17.82
CA ASN A 106 -5.93 16.54 16.80
C ASN A 106 -5.43 16.06 15.40
N LEU A 107 -4.12 15.97 15.21
CA LEU A 107 -3.48 15.57 13.96
C LEU A 107 -3.45 14.05 13.73
N GLN A 108 -3.93 13.23 14.66
CA GLN A 108 -3.80 11.77 14.59
C GLN A 108 -4.34 11.17 13.29
N GLY A 109 -5.56 11.53 12.91
CA GLY A 109 -6.19 11.01 11.70
C GLY A 109 -5.50 11.46 10.40
N GLU A 110 -5.04 12.72 10.34
CA GLU A 110 -4.32 13.23 9.17
C GLU A 110 -2.91 12.62 9.06
N THR A 111 -2.22 12.49 10.19
CA THR A 111 -0.91 11.83 10.31
C THR A 111 -0.98 10.38 9.84
N GLY A 112 -2.02 9.63 10.23
CA GLY A 112 -2.25 8.25 9.77
C GLY A 112 -2.31 8.15 8.24
N LYS A 113 -3.09 9.02 7.58
CA LYS A 113 -3.17 9.08 6.11
C LYS A 113 -1.83 9.41 5.47
N LYS A 114 -1.09 10.35 6.04
CA LYS A 114 0.25 10.72 5.53
C LYS A 114 1.27 9.59 5.69
N ILE A 115 1.21 8.80 6.77
CA ILE A 115 2.04 7.60 6.95
C ILE A 115 1.78 6.58 5.84
N VAL A 116 0.49 6.29 5.56
CA VAL A 116 0.10 5.40 4.45
C VAL A 116 0.69 5.89 3.13
N ASN A 117 0.50 7.18 2.81
CA ASN A 117 1.04 7.77 1.58
C ASN A 117 2.57 7.66 1.48
N CYS A 118 3.30 7.87 2.58
CA CYS A 118 4.75 7.68 2.60
C CYS A 118 5.13 6.23 2.30
N LEU A 119 4.45 5.28 2.94
CA LEU A 119 4.71 3.85 2.75
C LEU A 119 4.42 3.40 1.31
N GLU A 120 3.35 3.89 0.69
CA GLU A 120 3.04 3.62 -0.72
C GLU A 120 4.12 4.19 -1.66
N ARG A 121 4.58 5.42 -1.43
CA ARG A 121 5.65 6.06 -2.21
C ARG A 121 7.00 5.36 -2.06
N LEU A 122 7.21 4.69 -0.93
CA LEU A 122 8.36 3.84 -0.65
C LEU A 122 8.19 2.39 -1.13
N HIS A 123 7.10 2.07 -1.84
CA HIS A 123 6.75 0.71 -2.29
C HIS A 123 6.58 -0.31 -1.15
N ARG A 124 6.23 0.16 0.05
CA ARG A 124 5.96 -0.64 1.25
C ARG A 124 4.47 -0.90 1.42
N SER A 125 3.84 -1.44 0.38
CA SER A 125 2.37 -1.59 0.30
C SER A 125 1.76 -2.43 1.43
N MET A 126 2.47 -3.43 1.94
CA MET A 126 2.02 -4.24 3.08
C MET A 126 1.99 -3.45 4.39
N ASP A 127 3.01 -2.62 4.62
CA ASP A 127 3.03 -1.72 5.77
C ASP A 127 1.94 -0.65 5.65
N ALA A 128 1.72 -0.13 4.43
CA ALA A 128 0.67 0.84 4.15
C ALA A 128 -0.72 0.25 4.45
N ALA A 129 -0.99 -0.97 3.98
CA ALA A 129 -2.24 -1.69 4.24
C ALA A 129 -2.46 -1.92 5.74
N ARG A 130 -1.43 -2.36 6.47
CA ARG A 130 -1.51 -2.58 7.92
C ARG A 130 -1.79 -1.30 8.71
N VAL A 131 -1.14 -0.19 8.32
CA VAL A 131 -1.41 1.11 8.96
C VAL A 131 -2.82 1.58 8.61
N MET A 132 -3.24 1.49 7.34
CA MET A 132 -4.58 1.85 6.91
C MET A 132 -5.66 1.05 7.64
N GLU A 133 -5.48 -0.26 7.78
CA GLU A 133 -6.35 -1.15 8.55
C GLU A 133 -6.41 -0.71 10.02
N LYS A 134 -5.25 -0.42 10.62
CA LYS A 134 -5.19 0.07 12.00
C LYS A 134 -5.90 1.41 12.17
N GLU A 135 -5.69 2.38 11.28
CA GLU A 135 -6.37 3.68 11.35
C GLU A 135 -7.89 3.51 11.16
N ALA A 136 -8.33 2.67 10.22
CA ALA A 136 -9.74 2.37 10.00
C ALA A 136 -10.40 1.67 11.21
N SER A 137 -9.66 0.79 11.90
CA SER A 137 -10.13 0.11 13.11
C SER A 137 -10.17 1.00 14.37
N LEU A 138 -9.47 2.14 14.35
CA LEU A 138 -9.51 3.12 15.45
C LEU A 138 -10.70 4.09 15.29
N ASP A 139 -11.13 4.36 14.05
CA ASP A 139 -12.33 5.15 13.74
C ASP A 139 -13.64 4.33 13.82
N GLN A 140 -13.54 3.00 13.79
CA GLN A 140 -14.65 2.08 13.93
C GLN A 140 -14.31 1.01 14.95
N GLU A 141 -14.88 1.12 16.15
CA GLU A 141 -14.97 -0.03 17.06
C GLU A 141 -15.52 -1.24 16.26
N ALA A 142 -14.62 -2.19 15.99
CA ALA A 142 -14.86 -3.52 15.44
C ALA A 142 -15.80 -3.60 14.21
N VAL A 143 -15.24 -3.45 13.02
CA VAL A 143 -15.72 -4.22 11.87
C VAL A 143 -14.56 -5.04 11.34
N ALA A 144 -14.52 -6.28 11.83
CA ALA A 144 -13.69 -7.35 11.30
C ALA A 144 -13.87 -7.48 9.78
N GLU A 145 -12.86 -8.04 9.10
CA GLU A 145 -12.77 -8.35 7.67
C GLU A 145 -13.85 -9.32 7.13
N SER A 146 -15.07 -9.25 7.65
CA SER A 146 -16.19 -10.12 7.37
C SER A 146 -17.22 -9.36 6.55
N ARG A 147 -17.59 -9.91 5.39
CA ARG A 147 -18.71 -9.36 4.61
C ARG A 147 -20.01 -9.43 5.43
N PRO A 148 -21.01 -8.58 5.16
CA PRO A 148 -22.27 -8.64 5.88
C PRO A 148 -22.96 -10.00 5.71
N GLY A 149 -23.65 -10.46 6.76
CA GLY A 149 -24.42 -11.70 6.74
C GLY A 149 -24.40 -12.45 8.08
N GLN A 150 -25.12 -13.58 8.12
CA GLN A 150 -25.11 -14.46 9.29
C GLN A 150 -23.70 -15.00 9.55
N VAL A 151 -23.26 -15.01 10.81
CA VAL A 151 -21.99 -15.64 11.21
C VAL A 151 -22.12 -17.16 11.08
N LEU A 152 -21.22 -17.76 10.30
CA LEU A 152 -21.16 -19.20 10.05
C LEU A 152 -20.04 -19.87 10.86
N ALA A 153 -18.98 -19.15 11.18
CA ALA A 153 -17.91 -19.60 12.08
C ALA A 153 -17.30 -18.42 12.84
N ASP A 154 -16.86 -18.68 14.07
CA ASP A 154 -16.18 -17.72 14.95
C ASP A 154 -14.75 -18.24 15.22
N LEU A 155 -13.76 -17.41 14.92
CA LEU A 155 -12.33 -17.72 15.04
C LEU A 155 -11.66 -16.82 16.09
N GLY A 156 -12.43 -16.14 16.95
CA GLY A 156 -11.92 -15.16 17.90
C GLY A 156 -11.85 -13.77 17.26
N ASP A 157 -10.68 -13.38 16.76
CA ASP A 157 -10.45 -12.03 16.21
C ASP A 157 -11.11 -11.83 14.83
N ARG A 158 -11.54 -12.92 14.18
CA ARG A 158 -12.25 -12.91 12.90
C ARG A 158 -13.49 -13.80 12.92
N LYS A 159 -14.53 -13.36 12.20
CA LYS A 159 -15.73 -14.17 11.96
C LYS A 159 -15.84 -14.49 10.47
N ILE A 160 -16.27 -15.69 10.12
CA ILE A 160 -16.63 -16.02 8.74
C ILE A 160 -18.14 -15.93 8.61
N THR A 161 -18.62 -15.11 7.68
CA THR A 161 -20.06 -14.88 7.48
C THR A 161 -20.58 -15.54 6.21
N GLN A 162 -21.90 -15.54 6.05
CA GLN A 162 -22.57 -15.92 4.82
C GLN A 162 -22.07 -15.10 3.62
N GLY A 163 -21.82 -13.81 3.79
CA GLY A 163 -21.29 -12.95 2.73
C GLY A 163 -19.89 -13.35 2.27
N ASP A 164 -19.04 -13.84 3.18
CA ASP A 164 -17.71 -14.34 2.83
C ASP A 164 -17.78 -15.64 2.04
N LEU A 165 -18.69 -16.54 2.45
CA LEU A 165 -18.93 -17.79 1.74
C LEU A 165 -19.47 -17.53 0.33
N ASP A 166 -20.45 -16.63 0.19
CA ASP A 166 -21.03 -16.30 -1.10
C ASP A 166 -20.02 -15.64 -2.04
N PHE A 167 -19.17 -14.75 -1.51
CA PHE A 167 -18.06 -14.16 -2.28
C PHE A 167 -17.05 -15.20 -2.77
N GLN A 168 -16.79 -16.26 -1.99
CA GLN A 168 -15.89 -17.32 -2.43
C GLN A 168 -16.52 -18.20 -3.51
N VAL A 169 -17.86 -18.32 -3.52
CA VAL A 169 -18.59 -18.94 -4.63
C VAL A 169 -18.50 -18.10 -5.90
N THR A 170 -18.61 -16.77 -5.83
CA THR A 170 -18.55 -15.92 -7.04
C THR A 170 -17.19 -15.95 -7.74
N LYS A 171 -16.12 -16.28 -7.01
CA LYS A 171 -14.78 -16.50 -7.58
C LYS A 171 -14.63 -17.83 -8.32
N GLN A 172 -15.53 -18.78 -8.12
CA GLN A 172 -15.48 -20.05 -8.83
C GLN A 172 -15.94 -19.88 -10.28
N PRO A 173 -15.41 -20.70 -11.22
CA PRO A 173 -15.88 -20.69 -12.60
C PRO A 173 -17.41 -20.85 -12.66
N PRO A 174 -18.12 -20.16 -13.58
CA PRO A 174 -19.58 -20.14 -13.61
C PRO A 174 -20.24 -21.53 -13.60
N TYR A 175 -19.64 -22.51 -14.28
CA TYR A 175 -20.13 -23.90 -14.33
C TYR A 175 -20.01 -24.67 -12.99
N MET A 176 -19.22 -24.17 -12.04
CA MET A 176 -19.08 -24.75 -10.69
C MET A 176 -19.99 -24.09 -9.66
N GLN A 177 -20.46 -22.86 -9.92
CA GLN A 177 -21.25 -22.09 -8.94
C GLN A 177 -22.54 -22.81 -8.54
N ASP A 178 -23.19 -23.51 -9.48
CA ASP A 178 -24.42 -24.27 -9.22
C ASP A 178 -24.25 -25.41 -8.21
N GLN A 179 -23.05 -25.99 -8.12
CA GLN A 179 -22.76 -27.08 -7.18
C GLN A 179 -22.81 -26.60 -5.73
N PHE A 180 -22.56 -25.31 -5.49
CA PHE A 180 -22.65 -24.68 -4.17
C PHE A 180 -24.10 -24.34 -3.78
N LYS A 181 -25.11 -24.69 -4.57
CA LYS A 181 -26.51 -24.68 -4.08
C LYS A 181 -26.77 -25.81 -3.07
N ASN A 182 -25.99 -26.89 -3.13
CA ASN A 182 -26.08 -27.99 -2.17
C ASN A 182 -25.45 -27.59 -0.82
N LYS A 183 -26.10 -27.99 0.28
CA LYS A 183 -25.66 -27.70 1.64
C LYS A 183 -24.32 -28.37 1.98
N GLU A 184 -24.08 -29.60 1.51
CA GLU A 184 -22.84 -30.33 1.83
C GLU A 184 -21.62 -29.74 1.14
N THR A 185 -21.73 -29.33 -0.13
CA THR A 185 -20.65 -28.64 -0.85
C THR A 185 -20.37 -27.25 -0.26
N LYS A 186 -21.40 -26.51 0.16
CA LYS A 186 -21.25 -25.27 0.93
C LYS A 186 -20.52 -25.48 2.25
N LYS A 187 -20.84 -26.56 2.97
CA LYS A 187 -20.16 -26.92 4.22
C LYS A 187 -18.69 -27.24 3.98
N GLN A 188 -18.36 -27.97 2.91
CA GLN A 188 -16.97 -28.25 2.52
C GLN A 188 -16.21 -26.96 2.18
N LEU A 189 -16.82 -26.04 1.42
CA LEU A 189 -16.22 -24.74 1.13
C LEU A 189 -15.98 -23.94 2.41
N LEU A 190 -16.96 -23.88 3.31
CA LEU A 190 -16.80 -23.22 4.60
C LEU A 190 -15.65 -23.84 5.42
N GLN A 191 -15.54 -25.16 5.46
CA GLN A 191 -14.44 -25.86 6.13
C GLN A 191 -13.08 -25.51 5.51
N GLN A 192 -12.99 -25.41 4.19
CA GLN A 192 -11.78 -24.99 3.50
C GLN A 192 -11.40 -23.55 3.88
N LEU A 193 -12.37 -22.63 3.91
CA LEU A 193 -12.12 -21.23 4.30
C LEU A 193 -11.63 -21.10 5.74
N ILE A 194 -12.25 -21.87 6.66
CA ILE A 194 -11.80 -21.94 8.05
C ILE A 194 -10.35 -22.45 8.12
N ALA A 195 -10.04 -23.53 7.39
CA ALA A 195 -8.71 -24.12 7.41
C ALA A 195 -7.65 -23.16 6.84
N GLU A 196 -7.95 -22.49 5.73
CA GLU A 196 -7.08 -21.47 5.13
C GLU A 196 -6.79 -20.34 6.11
N GLU A 197 -7.81 -19.83 6.79
CA GLU A 197 -7.64 -18.74 7.76
C GLU A 197 -6.77 -19.15 8.96
N LEU A 198 -7.04 -20.32 9.55
CA LEU A 198 -6.26 -20.83 10.67
C LEU A 198 -4.79 -21.06 10.29
N LEU A 199 -4.52 -21.50 9.06
CA LEU A 199 -3.16 -21.64 8.54
C LEU A 199 -2.50 -20.28 8.31
N TYR A 200 -3.23 -19.30 7.78
CA TYR A 200 -2.75 -17.94 7.58
C TYR A 200 -2.40 -17.25 8.92
N GLU A 201 -3.26 -17.35 9.92
CA GLU A 201 -2.96 -16.85 11.28
C GLU A 201 -1.72 -17.52 11.88
N SER A 202 -1.56 -18.83 11.67
CA SER A 202 -0.37 -19.57 12.09
C SER A 202 0.89 -19.07 11.39
N ALA A 203 0.81 -18.78 10.08
CA ALA A 203 1.90 -18.19 9.30
C ALA A 203 2.27 -16.78 9.81
N LYS A 204 1.29 -15.92 10.11
CA LYS A 204 1.51 -14.59 10.70
C LYS A 204 2.18 -14.68 12.07
N ARG A 205 1.72 -15.58 12.94
CA ARG A 205 2.35 -15.79 14.27
C ARG A 205 3.79 -16.27 14.17
N LYS A 206 4.14 -17.00 13.11
CA LYS A 206 5.51 -17.41 12.79
C LYS A 206 6.35 -16.30 12.15
N GLY A 207 5.76 -15.13 11.85
CA GLY A 207 6.46 -14.01 11.23
C GLY A 207 6.77 -14.21 9.74
N LEU A 208 6.04 -15.09 9.05
CA LEU A 208 6.26 -15.35 7.62
C LEU A 208 5.92 -14.14 6.73
N ASP A 209 5.18 -13.17 7.25
CA ASP A 209 4.94 -11.86 6.64
C ASP A 209 6.22 -11.00 6.52
N LYS A 210 7.27 -11.34 7.29
CA LYS A 210 8.59 -10.69 7.27
C LYS A 210 9.66 -11.53 6.60
N ASP A 211 9.30 -12.74 6.16
CA ASP A 211 10.21 -13.63 5.48
C ASP A 211 10.58 -13.06 4.09
N LYS A 212 11.86 -13.09 3.76
CA LYS A 212 12.37 -12.46 2.53
C LYS A 212 11.84 -13.13 1.28
N ASP A 213 11.70 -14.45 1.28
CA ASP A 213 11.22 -15.19 0.11
C ASP A 213 9.72 -14.95 -0.08
N VAL A 214 8.96 -14.85 1.01
CA VAL A 214 7.53 -14.50 0.97
C VAL A 214 7.31 -13.08 0.45
N ILE A 215 8.10 -12.11 0.93
CA ILE A 215 8.03 -10.71 0.48
C ILE A 215 8.37 -10.62 -1.02
N GLU A 216 9.46 -11.25 -1.45
CA GLU A 216 9.88 -11.22 -2.86
C GLU A 216 8.84 -11.92 -3.75
N ALA A 217 8.34 -13.10 -3.36
CA ALA A 217 7.29 -13.80 -4.09
C ALA A 217 6.01 -12.96 -4.20
N SER A 218 5.62 -12.27 -3.12
CA SER A 218 4.46 -11.38 -3.12
C SER A 218 4.65 -10.20 -4.08
N PHE A 219 5.83 -9.59 -4.08
CA PHE A 219 6.18 -8.50 -4.99
C PHE A 219 6.14 -8.95 -6.46
N GLN A 220 6.72 -10.11 -6.78
CA GLN A 220 6.69 -10.65 -8.14
C GLN A 220 5.28 -11.03 -8.57
N ALA A 221 4.48 -11.64 -7.69
CA ALA A 221 3.08 -11.97 -7.97
C ALA A 221 2.26 -10.69 -8.26
N GLN A 222 2.43 -9.64 -7.46
CA GLN A 222 1.77 -8.35 -7.70
C GLN A 222 2.15 -7.77 -9.07
N ARG A 223 3.45 -7.75 -9.40
CA ARG A 223 3.92 -7.28 -10.72
C ARG A 223 3.30 -8.07 -11.85
N ALA A 224 3.26 -9.41 -11.74
CA ALA A 224 2.68 -10.28 -12.75
C ALA A 224 1.18 -9.99 -12.95
N LEU A 225 0.42 -9.85 -11.86
CA LEU A 225 -1.01 -9.52 -11.92
C LEU A 225 -1.26 -8.15 -12.55
N MET A 226 -0.45 -7.14 -12.24
CA MET A 226 -0.56 -5.81 -12.85
C MET A 226 -0.30 -5.85 -14.36
N VAL A 227 0.73 -6.59 -14.79
CA VAL A 227 1.02 -6.78 -16.21
C VAL A 227 -0.11 -7.53 -16.90
N GLN A 228 -0.62 -8.60 -16.29
CA GLN A 228 -1.75 -9.36 -16.83
C GLN A 228 -2.98 -8.47 -16.99
N LYS A 229 -3.32 -7.68 -15.97
CA LYS A 229 -4.49 -6.78 -16.01
C LYS A 229 -4.33 -5.70 -17.08
N LEU A 230 -3.15 -5.09 -17.19
CA LEU A 230 -2.84 -4.11 -18.24
C LEU A 230 -3.03 -4.73 -19.64
N LEU A 231 -2.48 -5.92 -19.87
CA LEU A 231 -2.64 -6.61 -21.15
C LEU A 231 -4.10 -6.95 -21.42
N GLN A 232 -4.84 -7.43 -20.42
CA GLN A 232 -6.27 -7.70 -20.56
C GLN A 232 -7.03 -6.44 -21.02
N ASP A 233 -6.81 -5.30 -20.36
CA ASP A 233 -7.50 -4.05 -20.66
C ASP A 233 -7.10 -3.48 -22.03
N GLU A 234 -5.82 -3.55 -22.40
CA GLU A 234 -5.32 -3.08 -23.69
C GLU A 234 -5.73 -3.97 -24.88
N LEU A 235 -6.04 -5.24 -24.64
CA LEU A 235 -6.35 -6.23 -25.68
C LEU A 235 -7.85 -6.48 -25.85
N GLN A 236 -8.68 -6.09 -24.88
CA GLN A 236 -10.12 -6.36 -24.86
C GLN A 236 -10.81 -5.97 -26.18
N ASP A 237 -10.44 -4.83 -26.77
CA ASP A 237 -11.02 -4.33 -28.02
C ASP A 237 -10.21 -4.69 -29.28
N LYS A 238 -9.01 -5.29 -29.13
CA LYS A 238 -8.08 -5.58 -30.24
C LYS A 238 -8.18 -7.01 -30.75
N ILE A 239 -8.67 -7.94 -29.93
CA ILE A 239 -8.78 -9.36 -30.29
C ILE A 239 -10.23 -9.67 -30.69
N ASN A 240 -10.62 -9.22 -31.88
CA ASN A 240 -11.89 -9.61 -32.50
C ASN A 240 -11.63 -10.61 -33.62
N ILE A 241 -11.94 -11.89 -33.42
CA ILE A 241 -11.68 -12.97 -34.38
C ILE A 241 -12.93 -13.24 -35.21
N GLN A 242 -12.83 -13.04 -36.52
CA GLN A 242 -13.91 -13.38 -37.45
C GLN A 242 -13.76 -14.82 -37.98
N PRO A 243 -14.84 -15.50 -38.35
CA PRO A 243 -14.77 -16.86 -38.93
C PRO A 243 -13.80 -16.97 -40.11
N GLU A 244 -13.75 -15.93 -40.96
CA GLU A 244 -12.86 -15.86 -42.11
C GLU A 244 -11.38 -15.80 -41.70
N ASP A 245 -11.07 -15.16 -40.57
CA ASP A 245 -9.70 -15.12 -40.03
C ASP A 245 -9.22 -16.54 -39.67
N VAL A 246 -10.12 -17.35 -39.11
CA VAL A 246 -9.81 -18.73 -38.69
C VAL A 246 -9.49 -19.59 -39.91
N GLU A 247 -10.29 -19.47 -40.97
CA GLU A 247 -10.08 -20.22 -42.21
C GLU A 247 -8.77 -19.79 -42.91
N LEU A 248 -8.50 -18.48 -42.98
CA LEU A 248 -7.24 -17.95 -43.50
C LEU A 248 -6.03 -18.42 -42.68
N PHE A 249 -6.14 -18.43 -41.35
CA PHE A 249 -5.08 -18.91 -40.47
C PHE A 249 -4.78 -20.39 -40.70
N TYR A 250 -5.81 -21.23 -40.84
CA TYR A 250 -5.64 -22.63 -41.22
C TYR A 250 -4.94 -22.76 -42.58
N MET A 251 -5.33 -21.98 -43.58
CA MET A 251 -4.73 -22.02 -44.92
C MET A 251 -3.24 -21.64 -44.91
N ALA A 252 -2.85 -20.67 -44.08
CA ALA A 252 -1.48 -20.22 -43.94
C ALA A 252 -0.61 -21.19 -43.13
N HIS A 253 -1.21 -21.97 -42.21
CA HIS A 253 -0.49 -22.84 -41.27
C HIS A 253 -0.91 -24.31 -41.37
N LYS A 254 -1.19 -24.80 -42.58
CA LYS A 254 -1.67 -26.18 -42.80
C LYS A 254 -0.73 -27.23 -42.21
N ASP A 255 0.57 -26.97 -42.22
CA ASP A 255 1.61 -27.84 -41.67
C ASP A 255 1.45 -28.12 -40.17
N MET A 256 0.80 -27.23 -39.40
CA MET A 256 0.49 -27.45 -37.99
C MET A 256 -0.63 -28.48 -37.76
N TYR A 257 -1.47 -28.73 -38.78
CA TYR A 257 -2.69 -29.52 -38.67
C TYR A 257 -2.60 -30.85 -39.44
N VAL A 258 -1.53 -31.60 -39.17
CA VAL A 258 -1.24 -32.89 -39.80
C VAL A 258 -1.36 -34.05 -38.82
N GLU A 259 -1.80 -35.20 -39.31
CA GLU A 259 -1.68 -36.50 -38.64
C GLU A 259 -0.31 -37.09 -39.00
N LYS A 260 0.50 -37.43 -38.00
CA LYS A 260 1.82 -38.04 -38.16
C LYS A 260 1.79 -39.53 -37.77
N ASP A 261 2.60 -40.34 -38.44
CA ASP A 261 2.83 -41.74 -38.06
C ASP A 261 3.74 -41.86 -36.81
N SER A 262 3.98 -43.08 -36.33
CA SER A 262 4.86 -43.34 -35.19
C SER A 262 6.33 -42.99 -35.43
N LYS A 263 6.72 -42.71 -36.68
CA LYS A 263 8.07 -42.28 -37.09
C LYS A 263 8.14 -40.76 -37.34
N GLY A 264 7.03 -40.03 -37.16
CA GLY A 264 6.94 -38.59 -37.34
C GLY A 264 6.65 -38.13 -38.78
N ASN A 265 6.42 -39.03 -39.73
CA ASN A 265 6.09 -38.66 -41.11
C ASN A 265 4.63 -38.25 -41.23
N VAL A 266 4.34 -37.24 -42.06
CA VAL A 266 2.97 -36.79 -42.32
C VAL A 266 2.20 -37.88 -43.06
N LYS A 267 1.16 -38.40 -42.41
CA LYS A 267 0.25 -39.42 -42.93
C LYS A 267 -0.97 -38.80 -43.62
N ARG A 268 -1.51 -37.71 -43.07
CA ARG A 268 -2.73 -37.05 -43.58
C ARG A 268 -2.76 -35.59 -43.17
N GLN A 269 -3.17 -34.71 -44.07
CA GLN A 269 -3.58 -33.35 -43.73
C GLN A 269 -5.00 -33.38 -43.15
N LYS A 270 -5.20 -32.85 -41.93
CA LYS A 270 -6.53 -32.82 -41.33
C LYS A 270 -7.37 -31.73 -41.99
N PRO A 271 -8.61 -32.00 -42.42
CA PRO A 271 -9.47 -30.98 -43.02
C PRO A 271 -9.89 -29.94 -41.98
N PHE A 272 -10.24 -28.74 -42.43
CA PHE A 272 -10.54 -27.60 -41.56
C PHE A 272 -11.63 -27.93 -40.54
N GLU A 273 -12.68 -28.63 -40.97
CA GLU A 273 -13.81 -29.00 -40.13
C GLU A 273 -13.40 -29.90 -38.95
N GLU A 274 -12.34 -30.70 -39.09
CA GLU A 274 -11.81 -31.57 -38.01
C GLU A 274 -11.04 -30.74 -36.96
N VAL A 275 -10.50 -29.58 -37.34
CA VAL A 275 -9.56 -28.79 -36.51
C VAL A 275 -10.02 -27.37 -36.23
N ALA A 276 -11.18 -26.92 -36.72
CA ALA A 276 -11.62 -25.52 -36.67
C ALA A 276 -11.54 -24.89 -35.26
N GLN A 277 -11.95 -25.63 -34.22
CA GLN A 277 -11.85 -25.15 -32.84
C GLN A 277 -10.39 -24.95 -32.39
N ARG A 278 -9.50 -25.88 -32.75
CA ARG A 278 -8.08 -25.78 -32.45
C ARG A 278 -7.44 -24.63 -33.22
N VAL A 279 -7.78 -24.48 -34.51
CA VAL A 279 -7.32 -23.36 -35.34
C VAL A 279 -7.72 -22.02 -34.73
N ALA A 280 -8.96 -21.91 -34.24
CA ALA A 280 -9.44 -20.68 -33.59
C ALA A 280 -8.67 -20.37 -32.29
N GLN A 281 -8.33 -21.39 -31.49
CA GLN A 281 -7.50 -21.22 -30.30
C GLN A 281 -6.07 -20.79 -30.64
N ASP A 282 -5.46 -21.45 -31.63
CA ASP A 282 -4.10 -21.15 -32.10
C ASP A 282 -4.03 -19.72 -32.67
N LEU A 283 -5.02 -19.32 -33.48
CA LEU A 283 -5.15 -17.94 -33.97
C LEU A 283 -5.33 -16.93 -32.83
N ALA A 284 -6.16 -17.24 -31.82
CA ALA A 284 -6.37 -16.34 -30.69
C ALA A 284 -5.07 -16.10 -29.92
N MET A 285 -4.28 -17.16 -29.72
CA MET A 285 -3.00 -17.08 -29.03
C MET A 285 -1.95 -16.32 -29.85
N ASP A 286 -1.88 -16.56 -31.16
CA ASP A 286 -1.00 -15.81 -32.08
C ASP A 286 -1.36 -14.31 -32.10
N ARG A 287 -2.64 -13.97 -32.28
CA ARG A 287 -3.12 -12.58 -32.29
C ARG A 287 -2.85 -11.89 -30.95
N GLN A 288 -3.07 -12.58 -29.82
CA GLN A 288 -2.74 -12.07 -28.50
C GLN A 288 -1.23 -11.78 -28.36
N GLN A 289 -0.37 -12.68 -28.81
CA GLN A 289 1.08 -12.50 -28.77
C GLN A 289 1.53 -11.31 -29.62
N GLN A 290 1.00 -11.18 -30.85
CA GLN A 290 1.33 -10.09 -31.76
C GLN A 290 0.89 -8.72 -31.20
N GLU A 291 -0.33 -8.61 -30.70
CA GLU A 291 -0.81 -7.35 -30.12
C GLU A 291 -0.06 -6.99 -28.82
N SER A 292 0.29 -7.99 -28.00
CA SER A 292 1.15 -7.78 -26.82
C SER A 292 2.52 -7.25 -27.21
N GLN A 293 3.12 -7.80 -28.26
CA GLN A 293 4.42 -7.37 -28.77
C GLN A 293 4.37 -5.91 -29.26
N LYS A 294 3.31 -5.51 -29.98
CA LYS A 294 3.11 -4.12 -30.42
C LYS A 294 3.00 -3.14 -29.24
N ILE A 295 2.34 -3.54 -28.16
CA ILE A 295 2.26 -2.74 -26.93
C ILE A 295 3.65 -2.54 -26.34
N ILE A 296 4.43 -3.62 -26.21
CA ILE A 296 5.80 -3.58 -25.67
C ILE A 296 6.68 -2.67 -26.52
N GLU A 297 6.67 -2.83 -27.84
CA GLU A 297 7.46 -2.01 -28.77
C GLU A 297 7.14 -0.52 -28.66
N ARG A 298 5.84 -0.18 -28.61
CA ARG A 298 5.38 1.21 -28.40
C ARG A 298 5.91 1.77 -27.09
N LEU A 299 5.84 1.00 -26.00
CA LEU A 299 6.33 1.40 -24.68
C LEU A 299 7.85 1.59 -24.69
N MET A 300 8.60 0.68 -25.33
CA MET A 300 10.05 0.78 -25.48
C MET A 300 10.46 2.05 -26.23
N GLN A 301 9.78 2.36 -27.33
CA GLN A 301 10.02 3.58 -28.11
C GLN A 301 9.70 4.84 -27.29
N THR A 302 8.52 4.87 -26.66
CA THR A 302 8.07 6.02 -25.84
C THR A 302 9.01 6.30 -24.68
N LYS A 303 9.50 5.25 -24.02
CA LYS A 303 10.44 5.35 -22.90
C LYS A 303 11.90 5.46 -23.35
N LYS A 304 12.17 5.45 -24.66
CA LYS A 304 13.53 5.51 -25.25
C LYS A 304 14.46 4.48 -24.61
N VAL A 305 13.97 3.24 -24.47
CA VAL A 305 14.72 2.14 -23.86
C VAL A 305 15.98 1.87 -24.67
N LYS A 306 17.12 1.78 -23.99
CA LYS A 306 18.42 1.42 -24.59
C LYS A 306 18.80 0.02 -24.15
N ILE A 307 19.02 -0.87 -25.11
CA ILE A 307 19.50 -2.24 -24.86
C ILE A 307 20.99 -2.29 -25.21
N TYR A 308 21.82 -2.73 -24.26
CA TYR A 308 23.26 -2.91 -24.44
C TYR A 308 23.56 -4.39 -24.68
N GLU A 309 23.22 -4.89 -25.88
CA GLU A 309 23.31 -6.33 -26.22
C GLU A 309 24.71 -6.91 -26.04
N ASN A 310 25.74 -6.12 -26.33
CA ASN A 310 27.14 -6.49 -26.15
C ASN A 310 27.57 -6.75 -24.69
N ARG A 311 26.69 -6.51 -23.71
CA ARG A 311 26.92 -6.78 -22.28
C ARG A 311 26.17 -8.00 -21.76
N ILE A 312 25.34 -8.62 -22.59
CA ILE A 312 24.61 -9.84 -22.27
C ILE A 312 25.58 -11.01 -22.48
N ARG A 313 25.86 -11.78 -21.42
CA ARG A 313 26.74 -12.94 -21.44
C ARG A 313 25.99 -14.21 -21.80
#